data_AF-A0A1M7TN39-F1
#
_entry.id   AF-A0A1M7TN39-F1
#
_cell.length_a   1.000
_cell.length_b   1.000
_cell.length_c   1.000
_cell.angle_alpha   90.00
_cell.angle_beta   90.00
_cell.angle_gamma   90.00
#
_symmetry.space_group_name_H-M   'P 1'
#
loop_
_entity.id
_entity.type
_entity.pdbx_description
1 polymer ?
#
loop_
_entity_poly.entity_id
_entity_poly.type
_entity_poly.pdbx_seq_one_letter_code
_entity_poly.pdbx_strand_id
1 'polypeptide(L)'
;MMDFSKIEPEFRKEIVRGGEAYLDGLVKLATAADARASSLAGMYTAAATGLIAGVVIALFNLAGTNLSARLPLILGGVGAAVCFLLGAMLCISAIQPADFYLPGCEPDNWKEDIDTGKKLDDCLGERAGHIQSDIDSNTEVIRKNARLFKWGSRFGIAAPFVGVLIWAITQCPAG
;
A
#
# COMPACT_ATOMS: atom_id res chain seq x y z
N MET A 1 8.99 -14.73 25.86
CA MET A 1 8.79 -13.50 26.65
C MET A 1 10.14 -13.12 27.26
N MET A 2 10.60 -11.87 27.11
CA MET A 2 11.88 -11.44 27.68
C MET A 2 11.76 -11.38 29.22
N ASP A 3 12.77 -11.90 29.92
CA ASP A 3 12.85 -11.83 31.38
C ASP A 3 13.43 -10.47 31.80
N PHE A 4 12.55 -9.53 32.14
CA PHE A 4 12.96 -8.19 32.54
C PHE A 4 13.55 -8.15 33.96
N SER A 5 13.34 -9.17 34.78
CA SER A 5 13.73 -9.18 36.22
C SER A 5 15.23 -8.96 36.46
N LYS A 6 16.06 -9.24 35.46
CA LYS A 6 17.53 -9.16 35.53
C LYS A 6 18.11 -7.82 35.09
N ILE A 7 17.27 -6.88 34.66
CA ILE A 7 17.69 -5.63 34.02
C ILE A 7 17.37 -4.45 34.94
N GLU A 8 18.31 -3.49 35.02
CA GLU A 8 18.16 -2.24 35.75
C GLU A 8 16.91 -1.45 35.31
N PRO A 9 16.16 -0.84 36.26
CA PRO A 9 14.92 -0.11 35.95
C PRO A 9 15.05 0.96 34.86
N GLU A 10 16.14 1.73 34.87
CA GLU A 10 16.38 2.76 33.86
C GLU A 10 16.54 2.18 32.45
N PHE A 11 17.13 1.00 32.33
CA PHE A 11 17.27 0.32 31.04
C PHE A 11 15.91 -0.16 30.51
N ARG A 12 14.97 -0.57 31.39
CA ARG A 12 13.60 -0.93 30.97
C ARG A 12 12.84 0.27 30.41
N LYS A 13 12.96 1.44 31.06
CA LYS A 13 12.38 2.69 30.54
C LYS A 13 12.93 3.00 29.15
N GLU A 14 14.22 2.80 28.94
CA GLU A 14 14.86 3.02 27.63
C GLU A 14 14.38 2.02 26.57
N ILE A 15 14.12 0.75 26.93
CA ILE A 15 13.49 -0.22 26.03
C ILE A 15 12.09 0.24 25.60
N VAL A 16 11.25 0.66 26.55
CA VAL A 16 9.90 1.16 26.26
C VAL A 16 9.98 2.41 25.37
N ARG A 17 10.85 3.37 25.72
CA ARG A 17 11.07 4.59 24.93
C ARG A 17 11.54 4.29 23.51
N GLY A 18 12.46 3.34 23.35
CA GLY A 18 12.94 2.89 22.05
C GLY A 18 11.86 2.19 21.22
N GLY A 19 11.03 1.37 21.87
CA GLY A 19 9.89 0.71 21.22
C GLY A 19 8.83 1.70 20.75
N GLU A 20 8.49 2.71 21.56
CA GLU A 20 7.57 3.79 21.17
C GLU A 20 8.14 4.64 20.02
N ALA A 21 9.44 4.95 20.05
CA ALA A 21 10.10 5.64 18.93
C ALA A 21 10.09 4.79 17.64
N TYR A 22 10.19 3.47 17.75
CA TYR A 22 10.06 2.57 16.61
C TYR A 22 8.62 2.52 16.06
N LEU A 23 7.61 2.44 16.93
CA LEU A 23 6.20 2.53 16.53
C LEU A 23 5.88 3.84 15.80
N ASP A 24 6.35 4.98 16.31
CA ASP A 24 6.25 6.27 15.63
C ASP A 24 6.92 6.24 14.23
N GLY A 25 8.09 5.60 14.14
CA GLY A 25 8.77 5.34 12.87
C GLY A 25 7.92 4.51 11.89
N LEU A 26 7.23 3.48 12.36
CA LEU A 26 6.33 2.67 11.53
C LEU A 26 5.12 3.47 11.03
N VAL A 27 4.52 4.33 11.86
CA VAL A 27 3.42 5.21 11.45
C VAL A 27 3.86 6.16 10.34
N LYS A 28 5.05 6.76 10.48
CA LYS A 28 5.64 7.63 9.46
C LYS A 28 5.94 6.88 8.16
N LEU A 29 6.48 5.67 8.27
CA LEU A 29 6.74 4.80 7.11
C LEU A 29 5.45 4.43 6.39
N ALA A 30 4.40 4.04 7.12
CA ALA A 30 3.09 3.71 6.56
C ALA A 30 2.48 4.92 5.84
N THR A 31 2.46 6.08 6.49
CA THR A 31 1.96 7.33 5.88
C THR A 31 2.71 7.69 4.59
N ALA A 32 4.05 7.56 4.59
CA ALA A 32 4.85 7.82 3.40
C ALA A 32 4.58 6.82 2.27
N ALA A 33 4.36 5.54 2.61
CA ALA A 33 3.97 4.52 1.64
C ALA A 33 2.58 4.80 1.05
N ASP A 34 1.62 5.22 1.87
CA ASP A 34 0.25 5.54 1.43
C ASP A 34 0.22 6.76 0.52
N ALA A 35 0.99 7.80 0.83
CA ALA A 35 1.14 8.96 -0.05
C ALA A 35 1.67 8.56 -1.44
N ARG A 36 2.66 7.66 -1.49
CA ARG A 36 3.21 7.14 -2.75
C ARG A 36 2.19 6.28 -3.51
N ALA A 37 1.47 5.40 -2.80
CA ALA A 37 0.44 4.56 -3.40
C ALA A 37 -0.73 5.37 -3.97
N SER A 38 -1.19 6.39 -3.25
CA SER A 38 -2.20 7.33 -3.70
C SER A 38 -1.76 8.11 -4.95
N SER A 39 -0.51 8.60 -4.96
CA SER A 39 0.07 9.28 -6.13
C SER A 39 0.10 8.39 -7.37
N LEU A 40 0.58 7.14 -7.26
CA LEU A 40 0.58 6.19 -8.37
C LEU A 40 -0.83 5.80 -8.81
N ALA A 41 -1.77 5.61 -7.87
CA ALA A 41 -3.16 5.34 -8.20
C ALA A 41 -3.77 6.47 -9.05
N GLY A 42 -3.51 7.72 -8.68
CA GLY A 42 -3.93 8.90 -9.45
C GLY A 42 -3.33 8.92 -10.86
N MET A 43 -2.02 8.68 -10.97
CA MET A 43 -1.32 8.62 -12.27
C MET A 43 -1.88 7.51 -13.17
N TYR A 44 -2.09 6.30 -12.64
CA TYR A 44 -2.63 5.17 -13.40
C TYR A 44 -4.09 5.40 -13.81
N THR A 45 -4.91 5.99 -12.94
CA THR A 45 -6.29 6.36 -13.26
C THR A 45 -6.34 7.41 -14.37
N ALA A 46 -5.48 8.43 -14.30
CA ALA A 46 -5.37 9.46 -15.34
C ALA A 46 -4.93 8.86 -16.68
N ALA A 47 -3.90 7.99 -16.68
CA ALA A 47 -3.41 7.31 -17.87
C ALA A 47 -4.49 6.41 -18.49
N ALA A 48 -5.20 5.62 -17.68
CA ALA A 48 -6.31 4.80 -18.13
C ALA A 48 -7.44 5.65 -18.75
N THR A 49 -7.81 6.75 -18.10
CA THR A 49 -8.84 7.68 -18.59
C THR A 49 -8.46 8.28 -19.93
N GLY A 50 -7.20 8.72 -20.08
CA GLY A 50 -6.67 9.25 -21.33
C GLY A 50 -6.70 8.22 -22.46
N LEU A 51 -6.33 6.97 -22.18
CA LEU A 51 -6.39 5.89 -23.17
C LEU A 51 -7.82 5.55 -23.58
N ILE A 52 -8.75 5.46 -22.62
CA ILE A 52 -10.16 5.22 -22.91
C ILE A 52 -10.74 6.34 -23.77
N ALA A 53 -10.47 7.61 -23.43
CA ALA A 53 -10.89 8.75 -24.23
C ALA A 53 -10.31 8.68 -25.66
N GLY A 54 -9.03 8.33 -25.80
CA GLY A 54 -8.39 8.13 -27.10
C GLY A 54 -9.05 7.03 -27.94
N VAL A 55 -9.40 5.89 -27.32
CA VAL A 55 -10.13 4.80 -27.99
C VAL A 55 -11.52 5.26 -28.42
N VAL A 56 -12.26 5.97 -27.57
CA VAL A 56 -13.59 6.52 -27.89
C VAL A 56 -13.50 7.51 -29.06
N ILE A 57 -12.52 8.42 -29.05
CA ILE A 57 -12.31 9.36 -30.17
C ILE A 57 -11.98 8.60 -31.46
N ALA A 58 -11.12 7.57 -31.41
CA ALA A 58 -10.78 6.76 -32.57
C ALA A 58 -12.00 5.99 -33.15
N LEU A 59 -12.97 5.64 -32.30
CA LEU A 59 -14.22 5.01 -32.71
C LEU A 59 -15.19 6.01 -33.36
N PHE A 60 -15.40 7.19 -32.78
CA PHE A 60 -16.47 8.11 -33.18
C PHE A 60 -16.04 9.22 -34.17
N ASN A 61 -14.77 9.63 -34.18
CA ASN A 61 -14.39 10.90 -34.81
C ASN A 61 -13.90 10.79 -36.27
N LEU A 62 -14.08 9.65 -36.94
CA LEU A 62 -13.52 9.49 -38.30
C LEU A 62 -14.48 8.77 -39.26
N ALA A 63 -15.32 9.56 -39.91
CA ALA A 63 -16.03 9.21 -41.14
C ALA A 63 -15.02 8.79 -42.24
N GLY A 64 -15.20 7.61 -42.84
CA GLY A 64 -14.40 7.12 -43.99
C GLY A 64 -13.26 6.14 -43.66
N THR A 65 -13.03 5.87 -42.37
CA THR A 65 -12.14 4.84 -41.81
C THR A 65 -12.61 3.38 -41.93
N ASN A 66 -11.97 2.46 -42.68
CA ASN A 66 -12.27 1.02 -42.56
C ASN A 66 -11.95 0.52 -41.14
N LEU A 67 -12.94 -0.07 -40.47
CA LEU A 67 -12.85 -0.54 -39.08
C LEU A 67 -11.72 -1.56 -38.87
N SER A 68 -11.45 -2.38 -39.87
CA SER A 68 -10.39 -3.40 -39.86
C SER A 68 -8.99 -2.84 -39.66
N ALA A 69 -8.68 -1.65 -40.22
CA ALA A 69 -7.38 -1.02 -40.07
C ALA A 69 -7.14 -0.46 -38.64
N ARG A 70 -8.19 -0.35 -37.82
CA ARG A 70 -8.17 0.32 -36.50
C ARG A 70 -8.27 -0.65 -35.34
N LEU A 71 -8.76 -1.85 -35.60
CA LEU A 71 -8.88 -2.91 -34.61
C LEU A 71 -7.59 -3.07 -33.78
N PRO A 72 -6.38 -3.06 -34.38
CA PRO A 72 -5.15 -3.20 -33.60
C PRO A 72 -4.91 -2.08 -32.59
N LEU A 73 -5.20 -0.84 -32.98
CA LEU A 73 -5.01 0.33 -32.10
C LEU A 73 -6.02 0.33 -30.95
N ILE A 74 -7.27 -0.01 -31.24
CA ILE A 74 -8.34 -0.11 -30.25
C ILE A 74 -8.00 -1.22 -29.23
N LEU A 75 -7.63 -2.41 -29.70
CA LEU A 75 -7.30 -3.54 -28.83
C LEU A 75 -6.06 -3.25 -27.98
N GLY A 76 -5.02 -2.64 -28.57
CA GLY A 76 -3.83 -2.21 -27.82
C GLY A 76 -4.15 -1.16 -26.75
N GLY A 77 -4.94 -0.15 -27.11
CA GLY A 77 -5.37 0.91 -26.19
C GLY A 77 -6.22 0.39 -25.03
N VAL A 78 -7.18 -0.49 -25.31
CA VAL A 78 -8.01 -1.15 -24.29
C VAL A 78 -7.16 -2.03 -23.38
N GLY A 79 -6.24 -2.83 -23.94
CA GLY A 79 -5.34 -3.68 -23.17
C GLY A 79 -4.48 -2.89 -22.18
N ALA A 80 -3.86 -1.80 -22.64
CA ALA A 80 -3.09 -0.91 -21.77
C ALA A 80 -3.98 -0.24 -20.71
N ALA A 81 -5.18 0.24 -21.07
CA ALA A 81 -6.11 0.86 -20.13
C ALA A 81 -6.53 -0.10 -19.01
N VAL A 82 -6.82 -1.36 -19.34
CA VAL A 82 -7.16 -2.39 -18.34
C VAL A 82 -6.00 -2.63 -17.38
N CYS A 83 -4.76 -2.75 -17.88
CA CYS A 83 -3.59 -2.91 -17.02
C CYS A 83 -3.39 -1.72 -16.08
N PHE A 84 -3.57 -0.49 -16.56
CA PHE A 84 -3.51 0.69 -15.71
C PHE A 84 -4.62 0.71 -14.65
N LEU A 85 -5.85 0.34 -15.01
CA LEU A 85 -6.96 0.25 -14.05
C LEU A 85 -6.71 -0.80 -12.97
N LEU A 86 -6.22 -1.99 -13.34
CA LEU A 86 -5.84 -3.02 -12.37
C LEU A 86 -4.71 -2.54 -11.45
N GLY A 87 -3.72 -1.85 -12.02
CA GLY A 87 -2.65 -1.21 -11.25
C GLY A 87 -3.19 -0.20 -10.23
N ALA A 88 -4.11 0.67 -10.67
CA ALA A 88 -4.75 1.67 -9.82
C ALA A 88 -5.59 1.02 -8.71
N MET A 89 -6.40 0.01 -9.04
CA MET A 89 -7.22 -0.71 -8.05
C MET A 89 -6.35 -1.33 -6.95
N LEU A 90 -5.24 -1.99 -7.30
CA LEU A 90 -4.32 -2.57 -6.32
C LEU A 90 -3.64 -1.51 -5.44
N CYS A 91 -3.28 -0.36 -6.02
CA CYS A 91 -2.75 0.76 -5.24
C CYS A 91 -3.81 1.36 -4.29
N ILE A 92 -5.07 1.45 -4.71
CA ILE A 92 -6.19 1.90 -3.86
C ILE A 92 -6.46 0.88 -2.74
N SER A 93 -6.42 -0.42 -3.03
CA SER A 93 -6.55 -1.46 -2.01
C SER A 93 -5.40 -1.43 -1.01
N ALA A 94 -4.20 -1.03 -1.42
CA ALA A 94 -3.05 -0.91 -0.52
C ALA A 94 -3.15 0.25 0.49
N ILE A 95 -3.96 1.28 0.20
CA ILE A 95 -4.16 2.45 1.08
C ILE A 95 -5.47 2.38 1.88
N GLN A 96 -6.20 1.25 1.83
CA GLN A 96 -7.43 1.14 2.60
C GLN A 96 -7.13 1.24 4.10
N PRO A 97 -8.04 1.89 4.87
CA PRO A 97 -7.89 1.98 6.31
C PRO A 97 -7.68 0.59 6.91
N ALA A 98 -6.63 0.44 7.71
CA ALA A 98 -6.31 -0.75 8.46
C ALA A 98 -6.10 -0.38 9.92
N ASP A 99 -6.37 -1.33 10.81
CA ASP A 99 -6.06 -1.16 12.23
C ASP A 99 -4.56 -0.96 12.38
N PHE A 100 -4.17 0.18 12.94
CA PHE A 100 -2.78 0.57 13.11
C PHE A 100 -2.57 1.07 14.53
N TYR A 101 -1.64 0.45 15.24
CA TYR A 101 -1.32 0.81 16.61
C TYR A 101 -0.42 2.06 16.64
N LEU A 102 -0.77 3.02 17.48
CA LEU A 102 -0.06 4.28 17.64
C LEU A 102 0.92 4.21 18.83
N PRO A 103 2.02 4.98 18.80
CA PRO A 103 2.90 5.10 19.95
C PRO A 103 2.17 5.76 21.13
N GLY A 104 2.51 5.34 22.34
CA GLY A 104 1.94 5.88 23.58
C GLY A 104 0.79 5.04 24.15
N CYS A 105 0.28 5.46 25.30
CA CYS A 105 -0.81 4.80 26.02
C CYS A 105 -1.77 5.85 26.53
N GLU A 106 -3.06 5.57 26.50
CA GLU A 106 -4.02 6.40 27.21
C GLU A 106 -3.78 6.30 28.73
N PRO A 107 -3.76 7.41 29.48
CA PRO A 107 -3.55 7.38 30.93
C PRO A 107 -4.55 6.49 31.68
N ASP A 108 -5.79 6.39 31.19
CA ASP A 108 -6.84 5.56 31.79
C ASP A 108 -6.50 4.07 31.79
N ASN A 109 -5.66 3.60 30.86
CA ASN A 109 -5.19 2.20 30.84
C ASN A 109 -4.30 1.86 32.04
N TRP A 110 -3.78 2.85 32.77
CA TRP A 110 -2.98 2.64 33.98
C TRP A 110 -3.82 2.58 35.24
N LYS A 111 -5.13 2.84 35.16
CA LYS A 111 -5.99 2.96 36.35
C LYS A 111 -6.01 1.69 37.19
N GLU A 112 -6.13 0.52 36.55
CA GLU A 112 -6.12 -0.77 37.26
C GLU A 112 -4.77 -1.03 37.95
N ASP A 113 -3.66 -0.71 37.28
CA ASP A 113 -2.32 -0.87 37.85
C ASP A 113 -2.11 0.07 39.05
N ILE A 114 -2.66 1.28 39.00
CA ILE A 114 -2.64 2.23 40.12
C ILE A 114 -3.50 1.72 41.27
N ASP A 115 -4.74 1.31 40.98
CA ASP A 115 -5.71 0.84 42.00
C ASP A 115 -5.23 -0.45 42.70
N THR A 116 -4.47 -1.29 42.00
CA THR A 116 -3.89 -2.53 42.55
C THR A 116 -2.50 -2.34 43.19
N GLY A 117 -1.92 -1.14 43.11
CA GLY A 117 -0.61 -0.84 43.67
C GLY A 117 0.54 -1.59 42.99
N LYS A 118 0.39 -1.90 41.69
CA LYS A 118 1.36 -2.64 40.90
C LYS A 118 2.66 -1.84 40.79
N LYS A 119 3.81 -2.52 40.85
CA LYS A 119 5.11 -1.84 40.78
C LYS A 119 5.35 -1.35 39.35
N LEU A 120 5.86 -0.13 39.22
CA LEU A 120 6.19 0.47 37.92
C LEU A 120 7.09 -0.45 37.07
N ASP A 121 8.04 -1.15 37.68
CA ASP A 121 8.95 -2.05 36.96
C ASP A 121 8.22 -3.22 36.29
N ASP A 122 7.16 -3.74 36.92
CA ASP A 122 6.35 -4.83 36.38
C ASP A 122 5.48 -4.31 35.22
N CYS A 123 4.85 -3.15 35.41
CA CYS A 123 4.08 -2.47 34.36
C CYS A 123 4.94 -2.13 33.14
N LEU A 124 6.19 -1.69 33.33
CA LEU A 124 7.12 -1.41 32.22
C LEU A 124 7.49 -2.68 31.44
N GLY A 125 7.62 -3.82 32.12
CA GLY A 125 7.87 -5.11 31.47
C GLY A 125 6.67 -5.57 30.63
N GLU A 126 5.45 -5.46 31.16
CA GLU A 126 4.21 -5.73 30.43
C GLU A 126 4.04 -4.80 29.23
N ARG A 127 4.29 -3.51 29.45
CA ARG A 127 4.25 -2.47 28.42
C ARG A 127 5.21 -2.76 27.27
N ALA A 128 6.44 -3.16 27.55
CA ALA A 128 7.40 -3.56 26.52
C ALA A 128 6.89 -4.76 25.70
N GLY A 129 6.22 -5.72 26.35
CA GLY A 129 5.55 -6.84 25.69
C GLY A 129 4.42 -6.40 24.75
N HIS A 130 3.55 -5.50 25.21
CA HIS A 130 2.47 -4.94 24.39
C HIS A 130 3.03 -4.18 23.18
N ILE A 131 4.02 -3.32 23.37
CA ILE A 131 4.67 -2.59 22.26
C ILE A 131 5.23 -3.56 21.21
N GLN A 132 5.87 -4.66 21.62
CA GLN A 132 6.37 -5.65 20.66
C GLN A 132 5.22 -6.28 19.86
N SER A 133 4.10 -6.62 20.52
CA SER A 133 2.90 -7.15 19.85
C SER A 133 2.30 -6.15 18.85
N ASP A 134 2.27 -4.88 19.22
CA ASP A 134 1.79 -3.79 18.36
C ASP A 134 2.71 -3.60 17.15
N ILE A 135 4.04 -3.67 17.35
CA ILE A 135 5.05 -3.62 16.28
C ILE A 135 4.87 -4.77 15.30
N ASP A 136 4.67 -5.99 15.81
CA ASP A 136 4.50 -7.18 14.98
C ASP A 136 3.23 -7.07 14.12
N SER A 137 2.13 -6.61 14.73
CA SER A 137 0.85 -6.37 14.08
C SER A 137 0.96 -5.30 12.98
N ASN A 138 1.55 -4.14 13.30
CA ASN A 138 1.78 -3.06 12.34
C ASN A 138 2.68 -3.51 11.17
N THR A 139 3.73 -4.30 11.47
CA THR A 139 4.65 -4.83 10.46
C THR A 139 3.95 -5.79 9.51
N GLU A 140 3.02 -6.62 10.01
CA GLU A 140 2.22 -7.51 9.17
C GLU A 140 1.33 -6.71 8.21
N VAL A 141 0.64 -5.68 8.70
CA VAL A 141 -0.18 -4.78 7.88
C VAL A 141 0.66 -4.10 6.79
N ILE A 142 1.79 -3.49 7.15
CA ILE A 142 2.72 -2.87 6.19
C ILE A 142 3.17 -3.88 5.14
N ARG A 143 3.49 -5.12 5.53
CA ARG A 143 3.94 -6.16 4.60
C ARG A 143 2.85 -6.57 3.61
N LYS A 144 1.59 -6.67 4.05
CA LYS A 144 0.43 -6.95 3.18
C LYS A 144 0.24 -5.82 2.17
N ASN A 145 0.21 -4.57 2.63
CA ASN A 145 0.03 -3.40 1.77
C ASN A 145 1.19 -3.25 0.78
N ALA A 146 2.43 -3.49 1.22
CA ALA A 146 3.60 -3.47 0.35
C ALA A 146 3.54 -4.52 -0.78
N ARG A 147 2.92 -5.69 -0.54
CA ARG A 147 2.73 -6.70 -1.61
C ARG A 147 1.72 -6.22 -2.65
N LEU A 148 0.58 -5.68 -2.21
CA LEU A 148 -0.43 -5.10 -3.11
C LEU A 148 0.15 -3.96 -3.94
N PHE A 149 0.85 -3.03 -3.28
CA PHE A 149 1.54 -1.92 -3.95
C PHE A 149 2.57 -2.40 -4.98
N LYS A 150 3.38 -3.42 -4.66
CA LYS A 150 4.35 -4.00 -5.61
C LYS A 150 3.65 -4.58 -6.84
N TRP A 151 2.54 -5.28 -6.67
CA TRP A 151 1.76 -5.80 -7.79
C TRP A 151 1.12 -4.68 -8.61
N GLY A 152 0.51 -3.68 -7.96
CA GLY A 152 -0.06 -2.52 -8.65
C GLY A 152 0.97 -1.77 -9.50
N SER A 153 2.16 -1.55 -8.94
CA SER A 153 3.27 -0.94 -9.66
C SER A 153 3.74 -1.77 -10.86
N ARG A 154 3.80 -3.11 -10.74
CA ARG A 154 4.15 -4.00 -11.86
C ARG A 154 3.14 -3.90 -12.99
N PHE A 155 1.84 -3.90 -12.70
CA PHE A 155 0.79 -3.75 -13.72
C PHE A 155 0.88 -2.41 -14.43
N GLY A 156 1.05 -1.31 -13.68
CA GLY A 156 1.17 0.02 -14.28
C GLY A 156 2.44 0.20 -15.12
N ILE A 157 3.57 -0.37 -14.70
CA ILE A 157 4.82 -0.35 -15.51
C ILE A 157 4.68 -1.23 -16.75
N ALA A 158 4.00 -2.37 -16.67
CA ALA A 158 3.81 -3.28 -17.80
C ALA A 158 2.77 -2.78 -18.81
N ALA A 159 1.83 -1.91 -18.40
CA ALA A 159 0.68 -1.49 -19.22
C ALA A 159 1.05 -0.96 -20.62
N PRO A 160 2.05 -0.07 -20.80
CA PRO A 160 2.44 0.40 -22.13
C PRO A 160 2.96 -0.74 -23.03
N PHE A 161 3.75 -1.65 -22.46
CA PHE A 161 4.31 -2.79 -23.20
C PHE A 161 3.23 -3.76 -23.64
N VAL A 162 2.25 -4.03 -22.77
CA VAL A 162 1.09 -4.87 -23.11
C VAL A 162 0.29 -4.24 -24.25
N GLY A 163 0.05 -2.93 -24.21
CA GLY A 163 -0.65 -2.24 -25.29
C GLY A 163 0.08 -2.32 -26.64
N VAL A 164 1.40 -2.08 -26.64
CA VAL A 164 2.24 -2.20 -27.85
C VAL A 164 2.28 -3.63 -28.38
N LEU A 165 2.39 -4.63 -27.49
CA LEU A 165 2.45 -6.04 -27.87
C LEU A 165 1.12 -6.50 -28.49
N ILE A 166 -0.03 -6.14 -27.90
CA ILE A 166 -1.34 -6.44 -28.46
C ILE A 166 -1.50 -5.78 -29.83
N TRP A 167 -1.12 -4.50 -29.96
CA TRP A 167 -1.15 -3.80 -31.23
C TRP A 167 -0.27 -4.48 -32.29
N ALA A 168 0.95 -4.89 -31.94
CA ALA A 168 1.88 -5.55 -32.87
C ALA A 168 1.37 -6.92 -33.34
N ILE A 169 0.81 -7.73 -32.43
CA ILE A 169 0.25 -9.05 -32.77
C ILE A 169 -0.94 -8.91 -33.71
N THR A 170 -1.82 -7.94 -33.44
CA THR A 170 -3.05 -7.72 -34.22
C THR A 170 -2.80 -7.03 -35.56
N GLN A 171 -1.66 -6.35 -35.74
CA GLN A 171 -1.19 -5.82 -37.02
C GLN A 171 -0.67 -6.92 -37.96
N CYS A 172 -0.21 -8.05 -37.43
CA CYS A 172 0.37 -9.11 -38.26
C CYS A 172 -0.74 -9.94 -38.93
N PRO A 173 -0.88 -9.92 -40.27
CA PRO A 173 -1.90 -10.72 -40.94
C PRO A 173 -1.60 -12.20 -40.72
N ALA A 174 -2.59 -12.96 -40.22
CA ALA A 174 -2.54 -14.41 -40.27
C ALA A 174 -2.51 -14.83 -41.74
N GLY A 175 -1.35 -15.29 -42.21
CA GLY A 175 -1.13 -15.76 -43.58
C GLY A 175 -1.93 -17.00 -43.92
#